data_AF-A0A5E4I641-F1
#
_entry.id   AF-A0A5E4I641-F1
#
_cell.length_a   1.000
_cell.length_b   1.000
_cell.length_c   1.000
_cell.angle_alpha   90.00
_cell.angle_beta   90.00
_cell.angle_gamma   90.00
#
_symmetry.space_group_name_H-M   'P 1'
#
loop_
_entity.id
_entity.type
_entity.pdbx_description
1 polymer ?
#
loop_
_entity_poly.entity_id
_entity_poly.type
_entity_poly.pdbx_seq_one_letter_code
_entity_poly.pdbx_strand_id
1 'polypeptide(L)'
;MEKILVISFKHACFLEQYSDDKKLKAPSINNLNIALLKPKRLTGTYIDEDYTDAYIKKRLHYKNIITAADITKNPSRYMVVLNFWYFSDLIDLKPKNGLYIHSLSEPFNEEMEISYDRMKNWLQHFDIEFYQSHCSGHINGDNLKELITTIHPKKLYPIHTEHPELFQKLPIKTTMIKEGKTYKL
;
A
#
# COMPACT_ATOMS: atom_id res chain seq x y z
N MET A 1 -8.02 -20.44 8.94
CA MET A 1 -6.90 -21.13 8.27
C MET A 1 -5.85 -20.08 7.96
N GLU A 2 -4.58 -20.33 8.27
CA GLU A 2 -3.50 -19.35 8.04
C GLU A 2 -3.25 -19.21 6.53
N LYS A 3 -3.22 -17.96 6.02
CA LYS A 3 -3.00 -17.68 4.58
C LYS A 3 -1.52 -17.45 4.29
N ILE A 4 -1.09 -17.78 3.08
CA ILE A 4 0.24 -17.47 2.57
C ILE A 4 0.20 -16.09 1.92
N LEU A 5 1.02 -15.16 2.42
CA LEU A 5 1.21 -13.84 1.84
C LEU A 5 2.15 -13.95 0.64
N VAL A 6 1.66 -13.58 -0.54
CA VAL A 6 2.43 -13.59 -1.78
C VAL A 6 2.88 -12.17 -2.09
N ILE A 7 4.19 -11.96 -2.18
CA ILE A 7 4.78 -10.66 -2.43
C ILE A 7 5.62 -10.68 -3.72
N SER A 8 5.86 -9.50 -4.29
CA SER A 8 6.77 -9.34 -5.42
C SER A 8 8.25 -9.36 -4.99
N PHE A 9 9.15 -9.57 -5.95
CA PHE A 9 10.60 -9.49 -5.73
C PHE A 9 11.09 -8.12 -5.24
N LYS A 10 10.34 -7.03 -5.52
CA LYS A 10 10.68 -5.71 -4.94
C LYS A 10 10.42 -5.67 -3.44
N HIS A 11 9.30 -6.23 -2.99
CA HIS A 11 9.00 -6.33 -1.56
C HIS A 11 10.03 -7.21 -0.83
N ALA A 12 10.51 -8.29 -1.47
CA ALA A 12 11.56 -9.14 -0.93
C ALA A 12 12.84 -8.35 -0.59
N CYS A 13 13.22 -7.37 -1.43
CA CYS A 13 14.37 -6.49 -1.16
C CYS A 13 14.24 -5.75 0.18
N PHE A 14 13.03 -5.25 0.48
CA PHE A 14 12.78 -4.52 1.73
C PHE A 14 12.64 -5.48 2.91
N LEU A 15 11.97 -6.61 2.72
CA LEU A 15 11.74 -7.58 3.78
C LEU A 15 13.05 -8.14 4.33
N GLU A 16 14.03 -8.42 3.48
CA GLU A 16 15.37 -8.86 3.92
C GLU A 16 16.02 -7.84 4.85
N GLN A 17 15.96 -6.54 4.50
CA GLN A 17 16.51 -5.47 5.35
C GLN A 17 15.73 -5.32 6.66
N TYR A 18 14.40 -5.40 6.59
CA TYR A 18 13.56 -5.28 7.78
C TYR A 18 13.68 -6.47 8.71
N SER A 19 13.89 -7.68 8.18
CA SER A 19 14.11 -8.87 9.00
C SER A 19 15.44 -8.85 9.75
N ASP A 20 16.42 -8.11 9.24
CA ASP A 20 17.73 -7.95 9.88
C ASP A 20 17.73 -6.84 10.96
N ASP A 21 16.74 -5.95 10.96
CA ASP A 21 16.61 -4.87 11.95
C ASP A 21 16.05 -5.41 13.28
N LYS A 22 16.88 -5.39 14.32
CA LYS A 22 16.55 -5.87 15.68
C LYS A 22 15.41 -5.11 16.36
N LYS A 23 15.07 -3.90 15.90
CA LYS A 23 13.96 -3.10 16.47
C LYS A 23 12.62 -3.47 15.83
N LEU A 24 12.64 -4.07 14.65
CA LEU A 24 11.43 -4.46 13.93
C LEU A 24 11.11 -5.93 14.22
N LYS A 25 9.81 -6.23 14.36
CA LYS A 25 9.31 -7.62 14.44
C LYS A 25 8.88 -8.09 13.04
N ALA A 26 9.76 -7.95 12.06
CA ALA A 26 9.47 -8.35 10.69
C ALA A 26 9.76 -9.84 10.48
N PRO A 27 8.94 -10.57 9.70
CA PRO A 27 9.21 -11.96 9.38
C PRO A 27 10.40 -12.09 8.42
N SER A 28 11.14 -13.20 8.52
CA SER A 28 12.16 -13.55 7.53
C SER A 28 11.52 -13.88 6.18
N ILE A 29 12.25 -13.62 5.09
CA ILE A 29 11.89 -14.06 3.74
C ILE A 29 11.70 -15.59 3.61
N ASN A 30 12.33 -16.37 4.49
CA ASN A 30 12.19 -17.83 4.55
C ASN A 30 11.01 -18.31 5.40
N ASN A 31 10.15 -17.40 5.89
CA ASN A 31 8.95 -17.75 6.65
C ASN A 31 8.01 -18.61 5.77
N LEU A 32 7.47 -19.69 6.35
CA LEU A 32 6.59 -20.64 5.67
C LEU A 32 5.30 -20.01 5.12
N ASN A 33 4.88 -18.87 5.67
CA ASN A 33 3.68 -18.15 5.28
C ASN A 33 3.97 -16.98 4.31
N ILE A 34 5.17 -16.93 3.72
CA ILE A 34 5.56 -15.95 2.70
C ILE A 34 5.97 -16.68 1.43
N ALA A 35 5.49 -16.20 0.28
CA ALA A 35 5.90 -16.69 -1.03
C ALA A 35 6.23 -15.52 -1.98
N LEU A 36 7.09 -15.78 -2.96
CA LEU A 36 7.45 -14.83 -4.01
C LEU A 36 6.75 -15.15 -5.32
N LEU A 37 5.95 -14.21 -5.84
CA LEU A 37 5.34 -14.40 -7.16
C LEU A 37 6.40 -14.22 -8.24
N LYS A 38 6.71 -15.28 -9.00
CA LYS A 38 7.55 -15.23 -10.21
C LYS A 38 6.74 -14.58 -11.34
N PRO A 39 7.10 -13.36 -11.78
CA PRO A 39 6.40 -12.72 -12.90
C PRO A 39 6.88 -13.33 -14.21
N LYS A 40 6.00 -13.43 -15.22
CA LYS A 40 6.44 -13.66 -16.60
C LYS A 40 7.22 -12.43 -17.09
N ARG A 41 8.30 -12.67 -17.83
CA ARG A 41 9.17 -11.61 -18.35
C ARG A 41 9.39 -11.83 -19.85
N LEU A 42 9.81 -10.76 -20.55
CA LEU A 42 10.15 -10.70 -21.98
C LEU A 42 9.34 -11.65 -22.89
N THR A 43 9.76 -12.91 -23.05
CA THR A 43 9.07 -13.92 -23.87
C THR A 43 7.65 -14.25 -23.41
N GLY A 44 7.24 -13.81 -22.22
CA GLY A 44 5.97 -14.15 -21.60
C GLY A 44 5.99 -15.53 -20.93
N THR A 45 7.18 -16.05 -20.62
CA THR A 45 7.36 -17.37 -19.98
C THR A 45 8.17 -17.24 -18.68
N TYR A 46 8.79 -18.35 -18.25
CA TYR A 46 9.60 -18.42 -17.03
C TYR A 46 11.06 -18.81 -17.26
N ILE A 47 11.54 -18.72 -18.51
CA ILE A 47 12.94 -19.04 -18.85
C ILE A 47 13.92 -18.11 -18.14
N ASP A 48 15.09 -18.63 -17.76
CA ASP A 48 16.01 -17.91 -16.87
C ASP A 48 16.63 -16.67 -17.53
N GLU A 49 16.75 -16.69 -18.87
CA GLU A 49 17.26 -15.59 -19.68
C GLU A 49 16.40 -14.33 -19.58
N ASP A 50 15.10 -14.47 -19.30
CA ASP A 50 14.18 -13.33 -19.24
C ASP A 50 14.40 -12.44 -18.00
N TYR A 51 15.02 -12.98 -16.95
CA TYR A 51 15.19 -12.27 -15.68
C TYR A 51 16.46 -11.44 -15.68
N THR A 52 16.53 -10.37 -16.46
CA THR A 52 17.73 -9.50 -16.52
C THR A 52 17.90 -8.60 -15.29
N ASP A 53 16.79 -8.30 -14.60
CA ASP A 53 16.72 -7.48 -13.39
C ASP A 53 17.60 -8.00 -12.25
N ALA A 54 18.61 -7.24 -11.83
CA ALA A 54 19.53 -7.63 -10.76
C ALA A 54 18.82 -7.97 -9.43
N TYR A 55 17.74 -7.27 -9.11
CA TYR A 55 16.96 -7.52 -7.88
C TYR A 55 16.16 -8.82 -7.93
N ILE A 56 15.82 -9.32 -9.12
CA ILE A 56 15.19 -10.63 -9.30
C ILE A 56 16.26 -11.72 -9.32
N LYS A 57 17.30 -11.58 -10.16
CA LYS A 57 18.39 -12.58 -10.30
C LYS A 57 18.96 -13.02 -8.97
N LYS A 58 19.28 -12.05 -8.09
CA LYS A 58 19.85 -12.31 -6.77
C LYS A 58 18.97 -13.18 -5.87
N ARG A 59 17.68 -13.35 -6.20
CA ARG A 59 16.66 -13.99 -5.36
C ARG A 59 16.02 -15.20 -6.02
N LEU A 60 16.41 -15.58 -7.24
CA LEU A 60 15.88 -16.77 -7.93
C LEU A 60 16.21 -18.10 -7.21
N HIS A 61 17.13 -18.07 -6.25
CA HIS A 61 17.52 -19.24 -5.45
C HIS A 61 16.55 -19.55 -4.29
N TYR A 62 15.60 -18.65 -3.98
CA TYR A 62 14.65 -18.89 -2.89
C TYR A 62 13.68 -20.03 -3.21
N LYS A 63 13.44 -20.89 -2.22
CA LYS A 63 12.58 -22.09 -2.38
C LYS A 63 11.08 -21.79 -2.37
N ASN A 64 10.68 -20.63 -1.85
CA ASN A 64 9.28 -20.19 -1.74
C ASN A 64 8.83 -19.34 -2.95
N ILE A 65 9.50 -19.46 -4.09
CA ILE A 65 9.05 -18.85 -5.35
C ILE A 65 7.91 -19.70 -5.93
N ILE A 66 6.80 -19.05 -6.27
CA ILE A 66 5.62 -19.68 -6.85
C ILE A 66 5.18 -18.93 -8.11
N THR A 67 4.45 -19.62 -8.98
CA THR A 67 3.86 -19.02 -10.19
C THR A 67 2.37 -18.72 -9.98
N ALA A 68 1.78 -17.94 -10.90
CA ALA A 68 0.33 -17.76 -10.93
C ALA A 68 -0.42 -19.11 -11.10
N ALA A 69 0.17 -20.07 -11.82
CA ALA A 69 -0.37 -21.42 -11.97
C ALA A 69 -0.41 -22.20 -10.65
N ASP A 70 0.50 -21.92 -9.71
CA ASP A 70 0.49 -22.55 -8.39
C ASP A 70 -0.60 -21.97 -7.49
N ILE A 71 -0.81 -20.65 -7.57
CA ILE A 71 -1.86 -19.94 -6.82
C ILE A 71 -3.25 -20.40 -7.28
N THR A 72 -3.47 -20.50 -8.59
CA THR A 72 -4.77 -20.87 -9.18
C THR A 72 -5.23 -22.28 -8.85
N LYS A 73 -4.31 -23.20 -8.46
CA LYS A 73 -4.67 -24.54 -7.98
C LYS A 73 -5.44 -24.50 -6.65
N ASN A 74 -5.16 -23.53 -5.78
CA ASN A 74 -5.85 -23.38 -4.50
C ASN A 74 -5.87 -21.90 -4.04
N PRO A 75 -6.66 -21.04 -4.72
CA PRO A 75 -6.59 -19.59 -4.53
C PRO A 75 -6.96 -19.15 -3.11
N SER A 76 -7.84 -19.88 -2.43
CA SER A 76 -8.28 -19.54 -1.05
C SER A 76 -7.15 -19.53 -0.01
N ARG A 77 -6.03 -20.22 -0.29
CA ARG A 77 -4.85 -20.27 0.60
C ARG A 77 -3.99 -19.02 0.55
N TYR A 78 -4.15 -18.16 -0.47
CA TYR A 78 -3.22 -17.08 -0.74
C TYR A 78 -3.85 -15.71 -0.48
N MET A 79 -3.00 -14.77 -0.09
CA MET A 79 -3.27 -13.33 -0.12
C MET A 79 -2.15 -12.68 -0.94
N VAL A 80 -2.49 -12.13 -2.11
CA VAL A 80 -1.50 -11.58 -3.03
C VAL A 80 -1.41 -10.07 -2.86
N VAL A 81 -0.20 -9.56 -2.60
CA VAL A 81 0.06 -8.12 -2.56
C VAL A 81 0.12 -7.59 -3.99
N LEU A 82 -0.99 -6.99 -4.41
CA LEU A 82 -1.14 -6.35 -5.72
C LEU A 82 -1.26 -4.83 -5.53
N ASN A 83 -0.25 -4.10 -5.99
CA ASN A 83 -0.37 -2.66 -6.20
C ASN A 83 -0.69 -2.38 -7.68
N PHE A 84 -1.03 -1.13 -7.99
CA PHE A 84 -1.42 -0.71 -9.33
C PHE A 84 -0.47 -1.18 -10.45
N TRP A 85 0.84 -1.19 -10.19
CA TRP A 85 1.86 -1.59 -11.18
C TRP A 85 1.91 -3.09 -11.47
N TYR A 86 1.29 -3.91 -10.62
CA TYR A 86 1.25 -5.37 -10.74
C TYR A 86 -0.12 -5.89 -11.20
N PHE A 87 -1.04 -5.01 -11.59
CA PHE A 87 -2.37 -5.43 -12.02
C PHE A 87 -2.36 -6.28 -13.29
N SER A 88 -1.30 -6.19 -14.10
CA SER A 88 -1.08 -7.11 -15.22
C SER A 88 -0.99 -8.58 -14.77
N ASP A 89 -0.57 -8.86 -13.54
CA ASP A 89 -0.50 -10.23 -13.02
C ASP A 89 -1.91 -10.86 -12.90
N LEU A 90 -2.98 -10.07 -12.86
CA LEU A 90 -4.36 -10.56 -12.91
C LEU A 90 -4.66 -11.36 -14.18
N ILE A 91 -3.98 -11.06 -15.30
CA ILE A 91 -4.13 -11.79 -16.56
C ILE A 91 -3.77 -13.27 -16.40
N ASP A 92 -2.76 -13.57 -15.59
CA ASP A 92 -2.33 -14.94 -15.31
C ASP A 92 -3.04 -15.53 -14.09
N LEU A 93 -3.30 -14.72 -13.06
CA LEU A 93 -3.99 -15.15 -11.84
C LEU A 93 -5.46 -15.51 -12.08
N LYS A 94 -6.14 -14.80 -13.00
CA LYS A 94 -7.55 -14.98 -13.38
C LYS A 94 -8.44 -15.34 -12.17
N PRO A 95 -8.46 -14.50 -11.11
CA PRO A 95 -9.21 -14.82 -9.92
C PRO A 95 -10.70 -15.01 -10.25
N LYS A 96 -11.37 -15.87 -9.50
CA LYS A 96 -12.82 -16.05 -9.53
C LYS A 96 -13.35 -15.78 -8.14
N ASN A 97 -14.25 -14.82 -7.98
CA ASN A 97 -14.81 -14.40 -6.68
C ASN A 97 -13.72 -13.96 -5.69
N GLY A 98 -12.78 -13.14 -6.15
CA GLY A 98 -11.72 -12.58 -5.30
C GLY A 98 -12.21 -11.38 -4.49
N LEU A 99 -11.53 -11.08 -3.38
CA LEU A 99 -11.71 -9.84 -2.62
C LEU A 99 -10.42 -9.01 -2.69
N TYR A 100 -10.52 -7.79 -3.19
CA TYR A 100 -9.46 -6.80 -3.17
C TYR A 100 -9.65 -5.83 -2.00
N ILE A 101 -8.74 -5.91 -1.03
CA ILE A 101 -8.71 -5.00 0.11
C ILE A 101 -7.84 -3.79 -0.25
N HIS A 102 -8.47 -2.65 -0.49
CA HIS A 102 -7.78 -1.39 -0.73
C HIS A 102 -7.48 -0.71 0.60
N SER A 103 -6.22 -0.78 1.02
CA SER A 103 -5.73 -0.22 2.30
C SER A 103 -4.90 1.06 2.12
N LEU A 104 -5.26 1.88 1.13
CA LEU A 104 -4.66 3.18 0.87
C LEU A 104 -5.73 4.28 0.99
N SER A 105 -5.28 5.53 1.11
CA SER A 105 -6.17 6.70 1.15
C SER A 105 -6.97 6.83 -0.13
N GLU A 106 -8.10 7.53 -0.04
CA GLU A 106 -8.86 7.97 -1.20
C GLU A 106 -8.04 8.96 -2.05
N PRO A 107 -8.33 9.05 -3.36
CA PRO A 107 -7.66 10.04 -4.21
C PRO A 107 -7.97 11.45 -3.73
N PHE A 108 -6.95 12.32 -3.77
CA PHE A 108 -7.05 13.73 -3.35
C PHE A 108 -6.59 14.70 -4.45
N ASN A 109 -6.29 14.18 -5.63
CA ASN A 109 -5.99 14.97 -6.82
C ASN A 109 -6.40 14.19 -8.08
N GLU A 110 -6.47 14.90 -9.21
CA GLU A 110 -6.90 14.37 -10.51
C GLU A 110 -6.10 13.13 -10.97
N GLU A 111 -4.77 13.14 -10.81
CA GLU A 111 -3.94 12.01 -11.23
C GLU A 111 -4.26 10.73 -10.43
N MET A 112 -4.55 10.91 -9.14
CA MET A 112 -4.96 9.82 -8.26
C MET A 112 -6.37 9.32 -8.57
N GLU A 113 -7.31 10.21 -8.92
CA GLU A 113 -8.65 9.81 -9.37
C GLU A 113 -8.57 8.93 -10.61
N ILE A 114 -7.80 9.34 -11.62
CA ILE A 114 -7.57 8.55 -12.84
C ILE A 114 -6.95 7.18 -12.50
N SER A 115 -6.00 7.16 -11.57
CA SER A 115 -5.36 5.91 -11.12
C SER A 115 -6.33 4.97 -10.41
N TYR A 116 -7.21 5.54 -9.57
CA TYR A 116 -8.25 4.84 -8.84
C TYR A 116 -9.30 4.24 -9.79
N ASP A 117 -9.73 5.00 -10.80
CA ASP A 117 -10.67 4.51 -11.82
C ASP A 117 -10.08 3.36 -12.64
N ARG A 118 -8.81 3.47 -13.05
CA ARG A 118 -8.11 2.35 -13.71
C ARG A 118 -8.08 1.12 -12.80
N MET A 119 -7.77 1.29 -11.52
CA MET A 119 -7.80 0.19 -10.55
C MET A 119 -9.20 -0.46 -10.50
N LYS A 120 -10.27 0.32 -10.35
CA LYS A 120 -11.66 -0.18 -10.35
C LYS A 120 -12.01 -0.95 -11.61
N ASN A 121 -11.60 -0.45 -12.79
CA ASN A 121 -11.83 -1.10 -14.07
C ASN A 121 -11.17 -2.48 -14.16
N TRP A 122 -9.94 -2.62 -13.65
CA TRP A 122 -9.28 -3.93 -13.57
C TRP A 122 -10.04 -4.89 -12.65
N LEU A 123 -10.45 -4.43 -11.47
CA LEU A 123 -11.19 -5.28 -10.52
C LEU A 123 -12.54 -5.74 -11.11
N GLN A 124 -13.27 -4.83 -11.78
CA GLN A 124 -14.51 -5.15 -12.46
C GLN A 124 -14.30 -6.15 -13.61
N HIS A 125 -13.23 -5.98 -14.41
CA HIS A 125 -12.93 -6.89 -15.53
C HIS A 125 -12.68 -8.34 -15.06
N PHE A 126 -12.09 -8.51 -13.88
CA PHE A 126 -11.81 -9.82 -13.29
C PHE A 126 -12.84 -10.29 -12.26
N ASP A 127 -13.98 -9.60 -12.14
CA ASP A 127 -15.05 -9.94 -11.18
C ASP A 127 -14.53 -10.06 -9.73
N ILE A 128 -13.74 -9.08 -9.32
CA ILE A 128 -13.13 -8.99 -7.99
C ILE A 128 -13.92 -7.97 -7.16
N GLU A 129 -14.42 -8.41 -6.00
CA GLU A 129 -15.10 -7.55 -5.05
C GLU A 129 -14.12 -6.55 -4.44
N PHE A 130 -14.54 -5.29 -4.31
CA PHE A 130 -13.73 -4.22 -3.74
C PHE A 130 -14.14 -3.92 -2.30
N TYR A 131 -13.16 -3.89 -1.39
CA TYR A 131 -13.37 -3.47 0.00
C TYR A 131 -12.37 -2.38 0.40
N GLN A 132 -12.88 -1.21 0.74
CA GLN A 132 -12.07 -0.10 1.26
C GLN A 132 -11.78 -0.33 2.74
N SER A 133 -10.51 -0.41 3.12
CA SER A 133 -10.06 -0.62 4.50
C SER A 133 -8.85 0.23 4.81
N HIS A 134 -9.06 1.53 4.99
CA HIS A 134 -8.00 2.50 5.25
C HIS A 134 -7.95 2.91 6.72
N CYS A 135 -6.75 2.93 7.29
CA CYS A 135 -6.47 3.59 8.57
C CYS A 135 -5.76 4.90 8.29
N SER A 136 -6.37 6.03 8.66
CA SER A 136 -5.79 7.36 8.46
C SER A 136 -4.49 7.52 9.24
N GLY A 137 -3.44 8.02 8.58
CA GLY A 137 -2.22 8.48 9.23
C GLY A 137 -2.38 9.82 9.97
N HIS A 138 -3.51 10.51 9.77
CA HIS A 138 -3.83 11.78 10.42
C HIS A 138 -4.88 11.60 11.52
N ILE A 139 -4.71 12.38 12.58
CA ILE A 139 -5.70 12.54 13.64
C ILE A 139 -7.01 13.06 13.03
N ASN A 140 -8.15 12.48 13.45
CA ASN A 140 -9.46 12.94 13.01
C ASN A 140 -9.81 14.31 13.66
N GLY A 141 -10.86 14.97 13.15
CA GLY A 141 -11.24 16.31 13.59
C GLY A 141 -11.60 16.39 15.08
N ASP A 142 -12.33 15.41 15.61
CA ASP A 142 -12.77 15.39 17.00
C ASP A 142 -11.59 15.22 17.97
N ASN A 143 -10.72 14.24 17.68
CA ASN A 143 -9.51 14.00 18.47
C ASN A 143 -8.54 15.19 18.35
N LEU A 144 -8.47 15.85 17.19
CA LEU A 144 -7.65 17.05 17.03
C LEU A 144 -8.18 18.21 17.87
N LYS A 145 -9.51 18.38 17.93
CA LYS A 145 -10.16 19.38 18.77
C LYS A 145 -9.91 19.10 20.26
N GLU A 146 -10.00 17.84 20.67
CA GLU A 146 -9.66 17.41 22.04
C GLU A 146 -8.20 17.72 22.36
N LEU A 147 -7.27 17.35 21.46
CA LEU A 147 -5.84 17.63 21.62
C LEU A 147 -5.57 19.14 21.79
N ILE A 148 -6.17 19.98 20.94
CA ILE A 148 -6.04 21.44 21.04
C ILE A 148 -6.58 21.94 22.39
N THR A 149 -7.71 21.39 22.85
CA THR A 149 -8.32 21.76 24.13
C THR A 149 -7.43 21.38 25.31
N THR A 150 -6.86 20.17 25.29
CA THR A 150 -5.97 19.64 26.34
C THR A 150 -4.64 20.39 26.41
N ILE A 151 -4.03 20.72 25.26
CA ILE A 151 -2.80 21.51 25.22
C ILE A 151 -3.08 22.97 25.65
N HIS A 152 -4.27 23.47 25.36
CA HIS A 152 -4.71 24.84 25.62
C HIS A 152 -3.71 25.92 25.11
N PRO A 153 -3.34 25.90 23.82
CA PRO A 153 -2.33 26.83 23.32
C PRO A 153 -2.84 28.28 23.34
N LYS A 154 -1.92 29.23 23.54
CA LYS A 154 -2.26 30.67 23.46
C LYS A 154 -2.69 31.12 22.06
N LYS A 155 -2.22 30.41 21.03
CA LYS A 155 -2.41 30.75 19.62
C LYS A 155 -2.26 29.50 18.75
N LEU A 156 -3.07 29.39 17.71
CA LEU A 156 -3.06 28.29 16.75
C LEU A 156 -2.62 28.77 15.36
N TYR A 157 -1.80 27.96 14.68
CA TYR A 157 -1.37 28.16 13.29
C TYR A 157 -1.67 26.89 12.49
N PRO A 158 -2.82 26.79 11.79
CA PRO A 158 -3.17 25.62 11.00
C PRO A 158 -2.21 25.46 9.82
N ILE A 159 -1.57 24.29 9.72
CA ILE A 159 -0.67 23.92 8.61
C ILE A 159 -1.06 22.54 8.08
N HIS A 160 -0.58 22.17 6.90
CA HIS A 160 -0.79 20.85 6.31
C HIS A 160 -2.28 20.44 6.22
N THR A 161 -3.11 21.37 5.74
CA THR A 161 -4.56 21.19 5.54
C THR A 161 -5.01 22.05 4.37
N GLU A 162 -5.96 21.56 3.58
CA GLU A 162 -6.61 22.32 2.50
C GLU A 162 -7.73 23.23 3.01
N HIS A 163 -8.19 23.02 4.26
CA HIS A 163 -9.31 23.74 4.87
C HIS A 163 -8.91 24.45 6.18
N PRO A 164 -7.88 25.33 6.16
CA PRO A 164 -7.42 26.01 7.37
C PRO A 164 -8.48 26.93 8.00
N GLU A 165 -9.48 27.36 7.25
CA GLU A 165 -10.61 28.19 7.72
C GLU A 165 -11.48 27.48 8.76
N LEU A 166 -11.52 26.15 8.76
CA LEU A 166 -12.31 25.38 9.74
C LEU A 166 -11.82 25.60 11.17
N PHE A 167 -10.54 25.91 11.37
CA PHE A 167 -9.95 26.17 12.67
C PHE A 167 -10.38 27.53 13.27
N GLN A 168 -10.99 28.42 12.49
CA GLN A 168 -11.55 29.67 13.00
C GLN A 168 -12.83 29.45 13.81
N LYS A 169 -13.48 28.29 13.65
CA LYS A 169 -14.67 27.89 14.43
C LYS A 169 -14.34 27.47 15.85
N LEU A 170 -13.05 27.28 16.17
CA LEU A 170 -12.60 26.93 17.51
C LEU A 170 -12.48 28.19 18.38
N PRO A 171 -12.82 28.13 19.68
CA PRO A 171 -12.74 29.27 20.60
C PRO A 171 -11.29 29.55 21.04
N ILE A 172 -10.37 29.66 20.08
CA ILE A 172 -8.95 29.90 20.27
C ILE A 172 -8.46 30.93 19.25
N LYS A 173 -7.46 31.74 19.62
CA LYS A 173 -6.84 32.68 18.70
C LYS A 173 -6.13 31.94 17.56
N THR A 174 -6.78 31.83 16.42
CA THR A 174 -6.24 31.19 15.21
C THR A 174 -5.62 32.24 14.28
N THR A 175 -4.44 31.96 13.73
CA THR A 175 -3.79 32.78 12.70
C THR A 175 -3.64 32.00 11.42
N MET A 176 -4.34 32.45 10.38
CA MET A 176 -4.20 31.94 9.03
C MET A 176 -2.80 32.27 8.51
N ILE A 177 -2.06 31.23 8.14
CA ILE A 177 -0.72 31.39 7.61
C ILE A 177 -0.72 31.59 6.10
N LYS A 178 0.42 32.03 5.59
CA LYS A 178 0.75 32.22 4.18
C LYS A 178 2.14 31.66 3.98
N GLU A 179 2.32 30.92 2.89
CA GLU A 179 3.62 30.38 2.51
C GLU A 179 4.67 31.49 2.39
N GLY A 180 5.91 31.20 2.80
CA GLY A 180 7.04 32.14 2.75
C GLY A 180 6.98 33.33 3.73
N LYS A 181 5.92 33.47 4.54
CA LYS A 181 5.80 34.56 5.51
C LYS A 181 6.38 34.18 6.88
N THR A 182 7.20 35.06 7.44
CA THR A 182 7.71 34.94 8.81
C THR A 182 6.68 35.46 9.83
N TYR A 183 6.44 34.68 10.89
CA TYR A 183 5.56 35.05 12.00
C TYR A 183 6.40 35.19 13.28
N LYS A 184 6.24 36.31 13.99
CA LYS A 184 6.81 36.48 15.34
C LYS A 184 5.84 35.83 16.35
N LEU A 185 6.40 35.02 17.26
CA LEU A 185 5.66 34.29 18.30
C LEU A 185 5.50 35.15 19.55
#